data_AF-A0A3B3CMZ9-F1
#
_entry.id   AF-A0A3B3CMZ9-F1
#
_cell.length_a   1.000
_cell.length_b   1.000
_cell.length_c   1.000
_cell.angle_alpha   90.00
_cell.angle_beta   90.00
_cell.angle_gamma   90.00
#
_symmetry.space_group_name_H-M   'P 1'
#
loop_
_entity.id
_entity.type
_entity.pdbx_description
1 polymer ?
#
loop_
_entity_poly.entity_id
_entity_poly.type
_entity_poly.pdbx_seq_one_letter_code
_entity_poly.pdbx_strand_id
1 'polypeptide(L)'
;MSVQKVLKRCLRKLSKEEFKEFVYQLLDREEHPKVHKKQVEGKDYIDVAKVMVSVFSKNKVLKVAVEILKEAKLNKQAKRLGKSFSLFLCRFKYKMELIKRVTETEPLLDPLCHIMVLSDHSFSEIKALMSELLILI
;
A
#
# COMPACT_ATOMS: atom_id res chain seq x y z
N MET A 1 -7.61 -1.71 -1.91
CA MET A 1 -6.63 -2.80 -1.64
C MET A 1 -5.62 -2.30 -0.62
N SER A 2 -5.52 -2.90 0.57
CA SER A 2 -4.61 -2.43 1.63
C SER A 2 -3.18 -2.93 1.43
N VAL A 3 -2.19 -2.17 1.92
CA VAL A 3 -0.76 -2.52 1.88
C VAL A 3 -0.51 -3.90 2.50
N GLN A 4 -1.15 -4.18 3.64
CA GLN A 4 -1.09 -5.46 4.32
C GLN A 4 -1.55 -6.64 3.44
N LYS A 5 -2.61 -6.44 2.62
CA LYS A 5 -3.12 -7.47 1.71
C LYS A 5 -2.13 -7.77 0.57
N VAL A 6 -1.41 -6.76 0.11
CA VAL A 6 -0.33 -6.93 -0.91
C VAL A 6 0.82 -7.73 -0.30
N LEU A 7 1.27 -7.36 0.90
CA LEU A 7 2.35 -8.06 1.60
C LEU A 7 2.00 -9.53 1.88
N LYS A 8 0.82 -9.80 2.44
CA LYS A 8 0.33 -11.17 2.69
C LYS A 8 0.32 -12.02 1.42
N ARG A 9 -0.15 -11.47 0.29
CA ARG A 9 -0.16 -12.18 -1.00
C ARG A 9 1.23 -12.46 -1.54
N CYS A 10 2.22 -11.66 -1.17
CA CYS A 10 3.62 -11.87 -1.52
C CYS A 10 4.22 -12.98 -0.67
N LEU A 11 4.13 -12.87 0.66
CA LEU A 11 4.68 -13.85 1.59
C LEU A 11 4.05 -15.24 1.44
N ARG A 12 2.75 -15.33 1.14
CA ARG A 12 2.05 -16.60 0.87
C ARG A 12 2.64 -17.38 -0.33
N LYS A 13 3.35 -16.71 -1.25
CA LYS A 13 3.96 -17.36 -2.43
C LYS A 13 5.37 -17.86 -2.16
N LEU A 14 5.91 -17.58 -0.97
CA LEU A 14 7.19 -18.08 -0.55
C LEU A 14 7.03 -19.53 -0.09
N SER A 15 8.03 -20.36 -0.37
CA SER A 15 8.17 -21.66 0.28
C SER A 15 8.45 -21.47 1.77
N LYS A 16 8.36 -22.55 2.56
CA LYS A 16 8.68 -22.49 4.00
C LYS A 16 10.13 -22.08 4.25
N GLU A 17 11.07 -22.51 3.40
CA GLU A 17 12.48 -22.14 3.48
C GLU A 17 12.70 -20.68 3.10
N GLU A 18 12.11 -20.23 1.98
CA GLU A 18 12.19 -18.84 1.52
C GLU A 18 11.59 -17.87 2.55
N PHE A 19 10.51 -18.28 3.22
CA PHE A 19 9.91 -17.49 4.30
C PHE A 19 10.80 -17.42 5.54
N LYS A 20 11.44 -18.52 5.93
CA LYS A 20 12.41 -18.52 7.04
C LYS A 20 13.59 -17.60 6.74
N GLU A 21 14.12 -17.65 5.52
CA GLU A 21 15.20 -16.76 5.09
C GLU A 21 14.75 -15.30 5.12
N PHE A 22 13.54 -15.00 4.64
CA PHE A 22 12.97 -13.67 4.73
C PHE A 22 12.86 -13.16 6.18
N VAL A 23 12.41 -14.00 7.11
CA VAL A 23 12.33 -13.65 8.54
C VAL A 23 13.72 -13.47 9.15
N TYR A 24 14.70 -14.29 8.76
CA TYR A 24 16.09 -14.16 9.19
C TYR A 24 16.67 -12.80 8.79
N GLN A 25 16.58 -12.45 7.50
CA GLN A 25 17.04 -11.15 6.97
C GLN A 25 16.29 -9.95 7.60
N LEU A 26 14.99 -10.11 7.88
CA LEU A 26 14.20 -9.10 8.59
C LEU A 26 14.72 -8.82 10.01
N LEU A 27 15.25 -9.83 10.70
CA LEU A 27 15.82 -9.72 12.05
C LEU A 27 17.27 -9.25 12.05
N ASP A 28 18.03 -9.60 11.00
CA ASP A 28 19.43 -9.23 10.84
C ASP A 28 19.60 -7.71 10.63
N ARG A 29 18.62 -7.09 9.96
CA ARG A 29 18.60 -5.65 9.65
C ARG A 29 18.98 -4.75 10.83
N GLU A 30 20.00 -3.92 10.67
CA GLU A 30 20.47 -2.97 11.70
C GLU A 30 19.72 -1.63 11.70
N GLU A 31 19.06 -1.28 10.59
CA GLU A 31 18.38 0.01 10.44
C GLU A 31 17.02 0.06 11.16
N HIS A 32 16.82 1.11 11.97
CA HIS A 32 15.56 1.38 12.66
C HIS A 32 14.48 1.97 11.73
N PRO A 33 13.19 1.62 11.91
CA PRO A 33 12.63 0.74 12.95
C PRO A 33 12.92 -0.75 12.69
N LYS A 34 13.15 -1.52 13.76
CA LYS A 34 13.56 -2.94 13.70
C LYS A 34 12.46 -3.84 14.24
N VAL A 35 12.31 -5.02 13.64
CA VAL A 35 11.41 -6.07 14.15
C VAL A 35 12.19 -6.94 15.12
N HIS A 36 11.64 -7.18 16.32
CA HIS A 36 12.29 -8.02 17.31
C HIS A 36 11.91 -9.50 17.11
N LYS A 37 12.84 -10.41 17.42
CA LYS A 37 12.64 -11.87 17.34
C LYS A 37 11.37 -12.33 18.05
N LYS A 38 11.11 -11.81 19.26
CA LYS A 38 9.88 -12.07 20.05
C LYS A 38 8.57 -11.77 19.30
N GLN A 39 8.61 -10.89 18.30
CA GLN A 39 7.42 -10.49 17.55
C GLN A 39 7.13 -11.39 16.35
N VAL A 40 8.08 -12.19 15.88
CA VAL A 40 7.95 -12.98 14.64
C VAL A 40 8.26 -14.47 14.82
N GLU A 41 8.93 -14.86 15.91
CA GLU A 41 9.23 -16.25 16.22
C GLU A 41 7.95 -17.09 16.36
N GLY A 42 7.90 -18.21 15.64
CA GLY A 42 6.75 -19.12 15.61
C GLY A 42 5.50 -18.58 14.90
N LYS A 43 5.56 -17.39 14.30
CA LYS A 43 4.41 -16.77 13.64
C LYS A 43 4.30 -17.14 12.17
N ASP A 44 3.07 -17.21 11.69
CA ASP A 44 2.76 -17.42 10.27
C ASP A 44 2.92 -16.12 9.46
N TYR A 45 3.01 -16.26 8.13
CA TYR A 45 3.16 -15.13 7.19
C TYR A 45 2.07 -14.05 7.34
N ILE A 46 0.87 -14.43 7.80
CA ILE A 46 -0.23 -13.49 8.06
C ILE A 46 0.11 -12.54 9.21
N ASP A 47 0.68 -13.07 10.29
CA ASP A 47 0.99 -12.30 11.49
C ASP A 47 2.31 -11.55 11.35
N VAL A 48 3.30 -12.12 10.67
CA VAL A 48 4.52 -11.38 10.29
C VAL A 48 4.16 -10.16 9.45
N ALA A 49 3.24 -10.29 8.48
CA ALA A 49 2.77 -9.15 7.69
C ALA A 49 2.06 -8.09 8.54
N LYS A 50 1.32 -8.47 9.59
CA LYS A 50 0.71 -7.51 10.54
C LYS A 50 1.80 -6.76 11.31
N VAL A 51 2.77 -7.48 11.86
CA VAL A 51 3.89 -6.91 12.62
C VAL A 51 4.68 -5.94 11.77
N MET A 52 5.01 -6.31 10.53
CA MET A 52 5.71 -5.40 9.61
C MET A 52 4.92 -4.11 9.36
N VAL A 53 3.60 -4.17 9.15
CA VAL A 53 2.78 -2.97 8.94
C VAL A 53 2.61 -2.13 10.22
N SER A 54 2.74 -2.75 11.39
CA SER A 54 2.70 -2.07 12.69
C SER A 54 4.03 -1.39 13.03
N VAL A 55 5.16 -2.01 12.69
CA VAL A 55 6.51 -1.53 12.99
C VAL A 55 6.96 -0.51 11.93
N PHE A 56 6.68 -0.79 10.66
CA PHE A 56 7.01 0.09 9.55
C PHE A 56 5.77 0.85 9.11
N SER A 57 5.89 2.17 8.95
CA SER A 57 4.82 3.00 8.39
C SER A 57 4.34 2.42 7.05
N LYS A 58 3.04 2.59 6.73
CA LYS A 58 2.40 2.05 5.50
C LYS A 58 3.17 2.32 4.21
N ASN A 59 3.88 3.44 4.15
CA ASN A 59 4.62 3.89 2.96
C ASN A 59 6.02 3.27 2.88
N LYS A 60 6.59 2.84 4.02
CA LYS A 60 7.93 2.28 4.13
C LYS A 60 7.94 0.75 4.12
N VAL A 61 6.90 0.11 4.65
CA VAL A 61 6.84 -1.36 4.82
C VAL A 61 7.07 -2.15 3.52
N LEU A 62 6.53 -1.66 2.39
CA LEU A 62 6.70 -2.35 1.11
C LEU A 62 8.10 -2.16 0.54
N LYS A 63 8.75 -1.02 0.81
CA LYS A 63 10.14 -0.78 0.42
C LYS A 63 11.07 -1.72 1.19
N VAL A 64 10.91 -1.77 2.51
CA VAL A 64 11.67 -2.68 3.39
C VAL A 64 11.46 -4.14 2.99
N ALA A 65 10.21 -4.56 2.72
CA ALA A 65 9.95 -5.91 2.26
C ALA A 65 10.63 -6.24 0.92
N VAL A 66 10.75 -5.28 0.00
CA VAL A 66 11.47 -5.48 -1.28
C VAL A 66 12.98 -5.59 -1.05
N GLU A 67 13.56 -4.81 -0.13
CA GLU A 67 14.98 -4.88 0.24
C GLU A 67 15.32 -6.25 0.83
N ILE A 68 14.55 -6.70 1.82
CA ILE A 68 14.73 -8.01 2.46
C ILE A 68 14.57 -9.16 1.46
N LEU A 69 13.60 -9.07 0.53
CA LEU A 69 13.46 -10.07 -0.53
C LEU A 69 14.66 -10.09 -1.49
N LYS A 70 15.37 -8.98 -1.69
CA LYS A 70 16.61 -8.96 -2.50
C LYS A 70 17.77 -9.57 -1.72
N GLU A 71 17.89 -9.25 -0.43
CA GLU A 71 18.90 -9.82 0.47
C GLU A 71 18.75 -11.35 0.59
N ALA A 72 17.51 -11.83 0.72
CA ALA A 72 17.17 -13.24 0.69
C ALA A 72 17.33 -13.91 -0.70
N LYS A 73 17.87 -13.22 -1.71
CA LYS A 73 18.04 -13.67 -3.11
C LYS A 73 16.72 -14.02 -3.84
N LEU A 74 15.57 -13.57 -3.33
CA LEU A 74 14.21 -13.78 -3.87
C LEU A 74 13.83 -12.70 -4.92
N ASN A 75 14.72 -12.47 -5.88
CA ASN A 75 14.63 -11.38 -6.85
C ASN A 75 13.31 -11.35 -7.66
N LYS A 76 12.75 -12.52 -7.99
CA LYS A 76 11.47 -12.63 -8.70
C LYS A 76 10.31 -12.05 -7.87
N GLN A 77 10.28 -12.33 -6.58
CA GLN A 77 9.25 -11.84 -5.67
C GLN A 77 9.47 -10.36 -5.35
N ALA A 78 10.72 -9.95 -5.15
CA ALA A 78 11.08 -8.54 -5.00
C ALA A 78 10.61 -7.69 -6.19
N LYS A 79 10.88 -8.13 -7.43
CA LYS A 79 10.44 -7.45 -8.65
C LYS A 79 8.91 -7.39 -8.76
N ARG A 80 8.23 -8.47 -8.41
CA ARG A 80 6.76 -8.54 -8.45
C ARG A 80 6.11 -7.65 -7.40
N LEU A 81 6.66 -7.63 -6.18
CA LEU A 81 6.20 -6.77 -5.10
C LEU A 81 6.46 -5.30 -5.44
N GLY A 82 7.65 -4.98 -5.97
CA GLY A 82 8.01 -3.65 -6.44
C GLY A 82 7.09 -3.13 -7.55
N LYS A 83 6.76 -3.96 -8.56
CA LYS A 83 5.77 -3.60 -9.59
C LYS A 83 4.38 -3.35 -9.02
N SER A 84 3.96 -4.17 -8.04
CA SER A 84 2.66 -3.99 -7.39
C SER A 84 2.62 -2.69 -6.59
N PHE A 85 3.74 -2.34 -5.96
CA PHE A 85 3.91 -1.09 -5.22
C PHE A 85 3.98 0.13 -6.13
N SER A 86 4.72 0.07 -7.25
CA SER A 86 4.78 1.18 -8.20
C SER A 86 3.42 1.45 -8.84
N LEU A 87 2.68 0.41 -9.22
CA LEU A 87 1.34 0.54 -9.78
C LEU A 87 0.33 1.09 -8.74
N PHE A 88 0.52 0.73 -7.47
CA PHE A 88 -0.21 1.34 -6.36
C PHE A 88 0.13 2.83 -6.23
N LEU A 89 1.40 3.21 -6.13
CA LEU A 89 1.83 4.61 -6.03
C LEU A 89 1.40 5.44 -7.24
N CYS A 90 1.52 4.94 -8.47
CA CYS A 90 1.04 5.64 -9.67
C CYS A 90 -0.46 5.87 -9.62
N ARG A 91 -1.25 4.89 -9.18
CA ARG A 91 -2.71 5.06 -9.06
C ARG A 91 -3.08 6.05 -7.95
N PHE A 92 -2.31 6.10 -6.86
CA PHE A 92 -2.48 7.10 -5.80
C PHE A 92 -2.09 8.50 -6.27
N LYS A 93 -0.93 8.66 -6.91
CA LYS A 93 -0.49 9.93 -7.51
C LYS A 93 -1.49 10.43 -8.54
N TYR A 94 -1.90 9.57 -9.48
CA TYR A 94 -2.89 9.92 -10.50
C TYR A 94 -4.24 10.31 -9.88
N LYS A 95 -4.71 9.57 -8.86
CA LYS A 95 -5.93 9.94 -8.13
C LYS A 95 -5.79 11.27 -7.40
N MET A 96 -4.68 11.52 -6.71
CA MET A 96 -4.45 12.80 -6.02
C MET A 96 -4.32 13.96 -7.00
N GLU A 97 -3.67 13.76 -8.13
CA GLU A 97 -3.52 14.77 -9.17
C GLU A 97 -4.86 15.06 -9.88
N LEU A 98 -5.68 14.03 -10.10
CA LEU A 98 -7.07 14.19 -10.54
C LEU A 98 -7.89 14.93 -9.50
N ILE A 99 -7.84 14.55 -8.22
CA ILE A 99 -8.58 15.23 -7.14
C ILE A 99 -8.14 16.69 -7.08
N LYS A 100 -6.83 16.97 -7.10
CA LYS A 100 -6.31 18.34 -7.13
C LYS A 100 -6.85 19.10 -8.33
N ARG A 101 -6.77 18.55 -9.54
CA ARG A 101 -7.32 19.19 -10.74
C ARG A 101 -8.83 19.42 -10.63
N VAL A 102 -9.60 18.44 -10.20
CA VAL A 102 -11.07 18.51 -10.06
C VAL A 102 -11.50 19.45 -8.92
N THR A 103 -10.65 19.66 -7.90
CA THR A 103 -10.91 20.60 -6.81
C THR A 103 -10.51 22.03 -7.18
N GLU A 104 -9.38 22.20 -7.89
CA GLU A 104 -8.94 23.50 -8.43
C GLU A 104 -9.83 23.96 -9.60
N THR A 105 -10.61 23.05 -10.19
CA THR A 105 -11.61 23.35 -11.23
C THR A 105 -13.00 22.80 -10.84
N GLU A 106 -13.80 23.56 -10.08
CA GLU A 106 -15.24 23.51 -10.33
C GLU A 106 -15.46 24.21 -11.68
N PRO A 107 -15.41 23.46 -12.80
CA PRO A 107 -16.65 23.10 -13.47
C PRO A 107 -16.52 21.80 -14.31
N LEU A 108 -16.10 20.66 -13.76
CA LEU A 108 -16.36 19.36 -14.42
C LEU A 108 -17.63 18.70 -13.88
N LEU A 109 -17.89 18.88 -12.58
CA LEU A 109 -19.08 18.39 -11.93
C LEU A 109 -20.35 19.13 -12.42
N ASP A 110 -20.31 20.46 -12.53
CA ASP A 110 -21.44 21.26 -13.03
C ASP A 110 -21.89 20.87 -14.44
N PRO A 111 -21.00 20.75 -15.46
CA PRO A 111 -21.40 20.24 -16.77
C PRO A 111 -21.91 18.79 -16.72
N LEU A 112 -21.32 17.90 -15.91
CA LEU A 112 -21.78 16.52 -15.83
C LEU A 112 -23.18 16.39 -15.21
N CYS A 113 -23.54 17.28 -14.29
CA CYS A 113 -24.90 17.42 -13.76
C CYS A 113 -25.83 17.99 -14.83
N HIS A 114 -25.36 18.99 -15.58
CA HIS A 114 -26.13 19.66 -16.63
C HIS A 114 -26.44 18.76 -17.84
N ILE A 115 -25.57 17.78 -18.16
CA ILE A 115 -25.78 16.79 -19.22
C ILE A 115 -26.64 15.60 -18.70
N MET A 116 -27.19 15.67 -17.47
CA MET A 116 -27.96 14.61 -16.80
C MET A 116 -27.25 13.26 -16.65
N VAL A 117 -25.92 13.21 -16.76
CA VAL A 117 -25.14 11.98 -16.56
C VAL A 117 -25.05 11.63 -15.07
N LEU A 118 -25.16 12.63 -14.20
CA LEU A 118 -25.24 12.49 -12.75
C LEU A 118 -26.55 13.11 -12.26
N SER A 119 -27.25 12.42 -11.36
CA SER A 119 -28.38 13.01 -10.64
C SER A 119 -27.90 14.03 -9.60
N ASP A 120 -28.73 15.03 -9.26
CA ASP A 120 -28.43 16.02 -8.21
C ASP A 120 -28.05 15.38 -6.86
N HIS A 121 -28.65 14.24 -6.55
CA HIS A 121 -28.33 13.47 -5.34
C HIS A 121 -26.91 12.90 -5.40
N SER A 122 -26.55 12.26 -6.52
CA SER A 122 -25.21 11.69 -6.74
C SER A 122 -24.14 12.79 -6.77
N PHE A 123 -24.47 13.96 -7.32
CA PHE A 123 -23.60 15.13 -7.32
C PHE A 123 -23.29 15.61 -5.91
N SER A 124 -24.32 15.76 -5.07
CA SER A 124 -24.18 16.22 -3.68
C SER A 124 -23.37 15.25 -2.82
N GLU A 125 -23.58 13.94 -2.99
CA GLU A 125 -22.78 12.91 -2.32
C GLU A 125 -21.32 12.93 -2.76
N ILE A 126 -21.04 13.04 -4.05
CA ILE A 126 -19.66 13.11 -4.57
C ILE A 126 -18.95 14.38 -4.06
N LYS A 127 -19.65 15.51 -4.04
CA LYS A 127 -19.13 16.79 -3.52
C LYS A 127 -18.80 16.69 -2.03
N ALA A 128 -19.70 16.12 -1.22
CA ALA A 128 -19.47 15.88 0.20
C ALA A 128 -18.28 14.93 0.45
N LEU A 129 -18.18 13.83 -0.31
CA LEU A 129 -17.06 12.88 -0.23
C LEU A 129 -15.72 13.52 -0.63
N MET A 130 -15.73 14.44 -1.61
CA MET A 130 -14.53 15.21 -1.97
C MET A 130 -14.08 16.14 -0.84
N SER A 131 -15.02 16.81 -0.17
CA SER A 131 -14.71 17.67 0.98
C SER A 131 -14.12 16.89 2.14
N GLU A 132 -14.64 15.70 2.46
CA GLU A 132 -14.09 14.85 3.53
C GLU A 132 -12.68 14.31 3.21
N LEU A 133 -12.41 14.00 1.93
CA LEU A 133 -11.10 13.53 1.50
C LEU A 133 -10.02 14.62 1.53
N LEU A 134 -10.38 15.89 1.37
CA LEU A 134 -9.47 17.04 1.47
C LEU A 134 -8.96 17.30 2.89
N ILE A 135 -9.75 16.95 3.91
CA ILE A 135 -9.39 17.13 5.33
C ILE A 135 -8.32 16.11 5.79
N LEU A 136 -8.12 15.04 5.01
CA LEU A 136 -7.20 13.93 5.33
C LEU A 136 -5.83 14.01 4.62
N ILE A 137 -5.58 15.07 3.84
CA ILE A 137 -4.32 15.32 3.11
C ILE A 137 -3.54 16.41 3.85
#